data_AF-A0A812YDE4-F1
#
_entry.id   AF-A0A812YDE4-F1
#
_cell.length_a   1.000
_cell.length_b   1.000
_cell.length_c   1.000
_cell.angle_alpha   90.00
_cell.angle_beta   90.00
_cell.angle_gamma   90.00
#
_symmetry.space_group_name_H-M   'P 1'
#
loop_
_entity.id
_entity.type
_entity.pdbx_description
1 polymer ?
#
loop_
_entity_poly.entity_id
_entity_poly.type
_entity_poly.pdbx_seq_one_letter_code
_entity_poly.pdbx_strand_id
1 'polypeptide(L)'
;DAIKQLFEVDPSDTLLRRFVNGVFFKAMCMIAIGTNTCYLGIAADWNVRNSFKPIDCAAHGLVCGKDPEATYIDIVFAAWFGTEIVLRILVDGCRFFTNDEKYWNIFDFLLVAESLASLTLNTGNLSLLRIFRVFRLIRIVRLVRTVKALRRLRTMIFSILNSFVDLLWAIVV
;
A
#
# COMPACT_ATOMS: atom_id res chain seq x y z
N ASP A 1 -5.42 -40.15 -6.08
CA ASP A 1 -6.68 -39.44 -6.40
C ASP A 1 -7.48 -38.93 -5.21
N ALA A 2 -7.49 -39.59 -4.04
CA ALA A 2 -8.12 -39.04 -2.82
C ALA A 2 -7.42 -37.79 -2.24
N ILE A 3 -6.10 -37.66 -2.38
CA ILE A 3 -5.32 -36.50 -1.91
C ILE A 3 -5.56 -35.25 -2.80
N LYS A 4 -5.88 -35.44 -4.09
CA LYS A 4 -6.26 -34.33 -4.97
C LYS A 4 -7.66 -33.82 -4.63
N GLN A 5 -8.60 -34.71 -4.31
CA GLN A 5 -9.96 -34.32 -3.89
C GLN A 5 -9.99 -33.64 -2.51
N LEU A 6 -9.09 -33.99 -1.58
CA LEU A 6 -8.90 -33.27 -0.32
C LEU A 6 -8.34 -31.85 -0.51
N PHE A 7 -7.75 -31.55 -1.66
CA PHE A 7 -7.28 -30.21 -2.04
C PHE A 7 -8.28 -29.45 -2.94
N GLU A 8 -9.42 -30.10 -3.28
CA GLU A 8 -10.42 -29.60 -4.25
C GLU A 8 -11.74 -29.21 -3.58
N VAL A 9 -11.82 -29.37 -2.26
CA VAL A 9 -12.93 -28.89 -1.43
C VAL A 9 -12.42 -27.74 -0.58
N ASP A 10 -12.47 -26.53 -1.13
CA ASP A 10 -12.52 -25.32 -0.31
C ASP A 10 -13.85 -24.61 -0.60
N PRO A 11 -14.93 -24.94 0.15
CA PRO A 11 -16.14 -24.15 0.22
C PRO A 11 -15.86 -22.94 1.11
N SER A 12 -14.81 -22.17 0.81
CA SER A 12 -14.58 -20.81 1.32
C SER A 12 -15.34 -19.78 0.46
N ASP A 13 -16.58 -20.18 0.20
CA ASP A 13 -17.82 -19.43 0.05
C ASP A 13 -17.85 -18.16 -0.78
N THR A 14 -18.76 -18.22 -1.75
CA THR A 14 -19.22 -17.13 -2.61
C THR A 14 -19.53 -15.85 -1.83
N LEU A 15 -19.92 -15.94 -0.55
CA LEU A 15 -20.20 -14.78 0.31
C LEU A 15 -18.95 -14.00 0.70
N LEU A 16 -17.87 -14.65 1.15
CA LEU A 16 -16.61 -13.97 1.49
C LEU A 16 -16.03 -13.30 0.24
N ARG A 17 -16.03 -14.04 -0.86
CA ARG A 17 -15.57 -13.53 -2.16
C ARG A 17 -16.44 -12.39 -2.68
N ARG A 18 -17.77 -12.45 -2.53
CA ARG A 18 -18.69 -11.35 -2.88
C ARG A 18 -18.51 -10.14 -1.97
N PHE A 19 -18.24 -10.37 -0.69
CA PHE A 19 -18.00 -9.30 0.28
C PHE A 19 -16.71 -8.56 -0.04
N VAL A 20 -15.58 -9.28 -0.15
CA VAL A 20 -14.26 -8.70 -0.46
C VAL A 20 -14.23 -8.06 -1.85
N ASN A 21 -14.88 -8.67 -2.84
CA ASN A 21 -14.97 -8.07 -4.18
C ASN A 21 -16.06 -7.00 -4.33
N GLY A 22 -16.90 -6.84 -3.30
CA GLY A 22 -17.99 -5.89 -3.27
C GLY A 22 -17.49 -4.46 -3.40
N VAL A 23 -18.30 -3.64 -4.09
CA VAL A 23 -18.00 -2.21 -4.27
C VAL A 23 -17.96 -1.50 -2.92
N PHE A 24 -18.80 -1.93 -1.97
CA PHE A 24 -18.83 -1.39 -0.62
C PHE A 24 -17.50 -1.59 0.12
N PHE A 25 -16.99 -2.82 0.19
CA PHE A 25 -15.71 -3.12 0.85
C PHE A 25 -14.56 -2.35 0.20
N LYS A 26 -14.50 -2.33 -1.13
CA LYS A 26 -13.49 -1.55 -1.87
C LYS A 26 -13.60 -0.06 -1.61
N ALA A 27 -14.81 0.50 -1.52
CA ALA A 27 -15.03 1.90 -1.21
C ALA A 27 -14.58 2.23 0.22
N MET A 28 -14.89 1.38 1.21
CA MET A 28 -14.41 1.55 2.58
C MET A 28 -12.88 1.56 2.64
N CYS A 29 -12.22 0.63 1.96
CA CYS A 29 -10.75 0.61 1.90
C CYS A 29 -10.21 1.88 1.23
N MET A 30 -10.82 2.35 0.14
CA MET A 30 -10.39 3.60 -0.50
C MET A 30 -10.56 4.82 0.40
N ILE A 31 -11.67 4.91 1.14
CA ILE A 31 -11.89 5.98 2.12
C ILE A 31 -10.81 5.91 3.20
N ALA A 32 -10.54 4.73 3.76
CA ALA A 32 -9.52 4.53 4.78
C ALA A 32 -8.11 4.91 4.29
N ILE A 33 -7.73 4.53 3.07
CA ILE A 33 -6.46 4.93 2.45
C ILE A 33 -6.43 6.45 2.29
N GLY A 34 -7.50 7.05 1.75
CA GLY A 34 -7.60 8.48 1.54
C GLY A 34 -7.46 9.26 2.84
N THR A 35 -8.20 8.89 3.89
CA THR A 35 -8.11 9.54 5.20
C THR A 35 -6.74 9.35 5.85
N ASN A 36 -6.14 8.16 5.77
CA ASN A 36 -4.79 7.92 6.28
C ASN A 36 -3.74 8.75 5.52
N THR A 37 -3.85 8.86 4.20
CA THR A 37 -2.97 9.70 3.38
C THR A 37 -3.15 11.19 3.71
N CYS A 38 -4.39 11.67 3.85
CA CYS A 38 -4.66 13.05 4.25
C CYS A 38 -4.08 13.34 5.64
N TYR A 39 -4.28 12.43 6.60
CA TYR A 39 -3.71 12.54 7.94
C TYR A 39 -2.17 12.63 7.90
N LEU A 40 -1.53 11.72 7.16
CA LEU A 40 -0.07 11.74 6.99
C LEU A 40 0.42 13.00 6.28
N GLY A 41 -0.31 13.51 5.29
CA GLY A 41 0.03 14.75 4.58
C GLY A 41 -0.05 15.97 5.48
N ILE A 42 -1.12 16.07 6.29
CA ILE A 42 -1.27 17.12 7.30
C ILE A 42 -0.16 16.98 8.34
N ALA A 43 0.04 15.81 8.96
CA ALA A 43 1.10 15.59 9.93
C ALA A 43 2.51 15.93 9.38
N ALA A 44 2.76 15.64 8.10
CA ALA A 44 4.00 16.02 7.44
C ALA A 44 4.15 17.53 7.26
N ASP A 45 3.11 18.25 6.83
CA ASP A 45 3.12 19.71 6.70
C ASP A 45 3.31 20.40 8.07
N TRP A 46 2.62 19.92 9.10
CA TRP A 46 2.77 20.38 10.48
C TRP A 46 4.21 20.15 10.97
N ASN A 47 4.79 18.98 10.70
CA ASN A 47 6.17 18.68 11.04
C ASN A 47 7.17 19.61 10.31
N VAL A 48 6.94 19.92 9.03
CA VAL A 48 7.80 20.83 8.25
C VAL A 48 7.71 22.26 8.77
N ARG A 49 6.50 22.78 9.04
CA ARG A 49 6.31 24.12 9.61
C ARG A 49 6.94 24.25 10.99
N ASN A 50 6.81 23.23 11.83
CA ASN A 50 7.43 23.23 13.16
C ASN A 50 8.95 23.00 13.13
N SER A 51 9.49 22.43 12.06
CA SER A 51 10.95 22.26 11.87
C SER A 51 11.70 23.57 11.59
N PHE A 52 10.99 24.66 11.28
CA PHE A 52 11.57 26.00 11.13
C PHE A 52 11.71 26.77 12.47
N LYS A 53 11.23 26.23 13.59
CA LYS A 53 11.68 26.70 14.91
C LYS A 53 13.12 26.23 15.13
N PRO A 54 14.03 27.09 15.60
CA PRO A 54 15.44 26.78 15.70
C PRO A 54 15.71 25.50 16.52
N ILE A 55 16.85 24.91 16.15
CA ILE A 55 17.44 23.60 16.42
C ILE A 55 17.64 23.27 17.92
N ASP A 56 16.93 23.89 18.86
CA ASP A 56 17.21 23.74 20.29
C ASP A 56 16.93 22.31 20.81
N CYS A 57 16.04 21.56 20.14
CA CYS A 57 15.72 20.18 20.54
C CYS A 57 16.65 19.12 19.91
N ALA A 58 17.24 19.39 18.75
CA ALA A 58 18.13 18.42 18.06
C ALA A 58 19.54 18.39 18.68
N ALA A 59 19.94 19.43 19.40
CA ALA A 59 21.22 19.50 20.13
C ALA A 59 21.32 18.51 21.31
N HIS A 60 20.20 17.97 21.79
CA HIS A 60 20.16 17.06 22.96
C HIS A 60 20.06 15.57 22.62
N GLY A 61 20.12 15.16 21.35
CA GLY A 61 20.15 13.73 20.96
C GLY A 61 18.89 12.92 21.32
N LEU A 62 17.85 13.58 21.83
CA LEU A 62 16.57 12.97 22.14
C LEU A 62 15.70 13.05 20.90
N VAL A 63 15.53 11.90 20.24
CA VAL A 63 14.49 11.69 19.23
C VAL A 63 13.18 12.23 19.80
N CYS A 64 12.63 13.28 19.18
CA CYS A 64 11.31 13.77 19.53
C CYS A 64 10.35 12.60 19.34
N GLY A 65 9.96 11.96 20.44
CA GLY A 65 9.03 10.85 20.42
C GLY A 65 7.80 11.30 19.66
N LYS A 66 7.43 10.55 18.62
CA LYS A 66 6.14 10.73 17.96
C LYS A 66 5.08 10.77 19.06
N ASP A 67 4.20 11.76 19.00
CA ASP A 67 3.11 11.90 19.95
C ASP A 67 2.35 10.57 20.07
N PRO A 68 1.96 10.16 21.29
CA PRO A 68 1.34 8.86 21.51
C PRO A 68 0.07 8.71 20.65
N GLU A 69 -0.68 9.80 20.48
CA GLU A 69 -1.92 9.86 19.69
C GLU A 69 -1.70 9.49 18.21
N ALA A 70 -0.71 10.08 17.54
CA ALA A 70 -0.38 9.72 16.17
C ALA A 70 0.11 8.28 15.99
N THR A 71 0.64 7.67 17.06
CA THR A 71 1.11 6.28 17.02
C THR A 71 -0.05 5.30 17.06
N TYR A 72 -1.08 5.56 17.88
CA TYR A 72 -2.30 4.75 17.89
C TYR A 72 -3.02 4.75 16.54
N ILE A 73 -3.10 5.91 15.90
CA ILE A 73 -3.74 6.06 14.58
C ILE A 73 -3.00 5.24 13.52
N ASP A 74 -1.67 5.31 13.49
CA ASP A 74 -0.85 4.53 12.56
C ASP A 74 -1.03 3.01 12.77
N ILE A 75 -1.16 2.55 14.02
CA ILE A 75 -1.41 1.13 14.35
C ILE A 75 -2.78 0.68 13.85
N VAL A 76 -3.83 1.47 14.07
CA VAL A 76 -5.20 1.13 13.64
C VAL A 76 -5.27 1.01 12.12
N PHE A 77 -4.69 1.96 11.38
CA PHE A 77 -4.64 1.87 9.92
C PHE A 77 -3.78 0.71 9.44
N ALA A 78 -2.63 0.46 10.07
CA ALA A 78 -1.79 -0.70 9.73
C ALA A 78 -2.53 -2.03 9.94
N ALA A 79 -3.27 -2.16 11.05
CA ALA A 79 -4.09 -3.32 11.33
C ALA A 79 -5.21 -3.48 10.29
N TRP A 80 -5.92 -2.41 9.95
CA TRP A 80 -6.97 -2.42 8.93
C TRP A 80 -6.44 -2.89 7.56
N PHE A 81 -5.31 -2.35 7.10
CA PHE A 81 -4.69 -2.80 5.85
C PHE A 81 -4.12 -4.21 5.92
N GLY A 82 -3.61 -4.62 7.10
CA GLY A 82 -3.20 -5.98 7.34
C GLY A 82 -4.37 -6.95 7.15
N THR A 83 -5.51 -6.67 7.78
CA THR A 83 -6.73 -7.47 7.63
C THR A 83 -7.24 -7.49 6.20
N GLU A 84 -7.23 -6.35 5.49
CA GLU A 84 -7.63 -6.29 4.08
C GLU A 84 -6.82 -7.27 3.20
N ILE A 85 -5.50 -7.28 3.37
CA ILE A 85 -4.61 -8.13 2.57
C ILE A 85 -4.75 -9.59 2.97
N VAL A 86 -4.86 -9.90 4.26
CA VAL A 86 -5.11 -11.26 4.73
C VAL A 86 -6.41 -11.80 4.14
N LEU A 87 -7.51 -11.02 4.20
CA LEU A 87 -8.78 -11.41 3.59
C LEU A 87 -8.66 -11.63 2.09
N ARG A 88 -7.87 -10.81 1.38
CA ARG A 88 -7.67 -10.96 -0.06
C ARG A 88 -6.83 -12.19 -0.41
N ILE A 89 -5.81 -12.50 0.38
CA ILE A 89 -5.00 -13.72 0.25
C ILE A 89 -5.85 -14.97 0.54
N LEU A 90 -6.73 -14.92 1.55
CA LEU A 90 -7.63 -16.03 1.86
C LEU A 90 -8.63 -16.29 0.72
N VAL A 91 -9.12 -15.24 0.05
CA VAL A 91 -10.06 -15.36 -1.08
C VAL A 91 -9.38 -15.83 -2.37
N ASP A 92 -8.17 -15.35 -2.67
CA ASP A 92 -7.48 -15.66 -3.92
C ASP A 92 -6.49 -16.84 -3.80
N GLY A 93 -6.14 -17.27 -2.59
CA GLY A 93 -5.25 -18.41 -2.32
C GLY A 93 -3.93 -18.35 -3.10
N CYS A 94 -3.50 -19.49 -3.64
CA CYS A 94 -2.31 -19.57 -4.51
C CYS A 94 -2.44 -18.77 -5.82
N ARG A 95 -3.66 -18.49 -6.28
CA ARG A 95 -3.91 -17.65 -7.47
C ARG A 95 -3.53 -16.19 -7.25
N PHE A 96 -3.36 -15.76 -6.00
CA PHE A 96 -2.86 -14.42 -5.67
C PHE A 96 -1.50 -14.10 -6.32
N PHE A 97 -0.62 -15.10 -6.48
CA PHE A 97 0.73 -14.94 -7.03
C PHE A 97 0.85 -15.28 -8.53
N THR A 98 -0.16 -15.92 -9.13
CA THR A 98 -0.11 -16.38 -10.52
C THR A 98 -0.98 -15.54 -11.47
N ASN A 99 -1.84 -14.67 -10.94
CA ASN A 99 -2.73 -13.83 -11.76
C ASN A 99 -1.98 -12.72 -12.53
N ASP A 100 -2.63 -12.12 -13.54
CA ASP A 100 -2.10 -10.97 -14.28
C ASP A 100 -1.81 -9.75 -13.37
N GLU A 101 -2.47 -9.70 -12.21
CA GLU A 101 -2.25 -8.68 -11.18
C GLU A 101 -1.20 -9.07 -10.12
N LYS A 102 -0.45 -10.16 -10.31
CA LYS A 102 0.55 -10.65 -9.34
C LYS A 102 1.53 -9.58 -8.85
N TYR A 103 1.99 -8.70 -9.74
CA TYR A 103 2.92 -7.62 -9.38
C TYR A 103 2.29 -6.62 -8.40
N TRP A 104 1.00 -6.30 -8.58
CA TRP A 104 0.26 -5.41 -7.70
C TRP A 104 -0.02 -6.06 -6.33
N ASN A 105 -0.27 -7.36 -6.35
CA ASN A 105 -0.50 -8.17 -5.15
C ASN A 105 0.76 -8.30 -4.29
N ILE A 106 1.92 -8.57 -4.90
CA ILE A 106 3.23 -8.62 -4.21
C ILE A 106 3.60 -7.26 -3.64
N PHE A 107 3.37 -6.19 -4.40
CA PHE A 107 3.63 -4.82 -3.94
C PHE A 107 2.78 -4.45 -2.72
N ASP A 108 1.51 -4.87 -2.71
CA ASP A 108 0.63 -4.69 -1.57
C ASP A 108 1.15 -5.39 -0.32
N PHE A 109 1.66 -6.63 -0.45
CA PHE A 109 2.28 -7.36 0.65
C PHE A 109 3.51 -6.62 1.19
N LEU A 110 4.36 -6.11 0.30
CA LEU A 110 5.53 -5.32 0.67
C LEU A 110 5.15 -4.03 1.43
N LEU A 111 4.05 -3.39 1.06
CA LEU A 111 3.55 -2.20 1.76
C LEU A 111 3.01 -2.50 3.17
N VAL A 112 2.43 -3.69 3.40
CA VAL A 112 2.06 -4.13 4.75
C VAL A 112 3.31 -4.43 5.58
N ALA A 113 4.29 -5.13 4.98
CA ALA A 113 5.56 -5.40 5.61
C ALA A 113 6.31 -4.11 5.99
N GLU A 114 6.28 -3.09 5.13
CA GLU A 114 6.83 -1.76 5.42
C GLU A 114 6.13 -1.09 6.60
N SER A 115 4.80 -1.19 6.68
CA SER A 115 4.03 -0.63 7.80
C SER A 115 4.42 -1.29 9.13
N LEU A 116 4.62 -2.62 9.11
CA LEU A 116 5.08 -3.38 10.27
C LEU A 116 6.53 -3.07 10.64
N ALA A 117 7.41 -2.97 9.64
CA ALA A 117 8.81 -2.58 9.83
C ALA A 117 8.93 -1.16 10.40
N SER A 118 8.06 -0.23 9.98
CA SER A 118 8.02 1.12 10.54
C SER A 118 7.57 1.17 12.00
N LEU A 119 6.88 0.14 12.52
CA LEU A 119 6.48 0.04 13.92
C LEU A 119 7.60 -0.56 14.78
N THR A 120 8.37 -1.50 14.23
CA THR A 120 9.42 -2.22 14.98
C THR A 120 10.79 -1.53 14.91
N LEU A 121 11.07 -0.78 13.84
CA LEU A 121 12.35 -0.12 13.63
C LEU A 121 12.37 1.27 14.28
N ASN A 122 12.70 1.31 15.56
CA ASN A 122 13.09 2.55 16.26
C ASN A 122 14.62 2.75 16.21
N THR A 123 15.22 2.58 15.03
CA THR A 123 16.67 2.70 14.87
C THR A 123 17.02 4.15 14.59
N GLY A 124 17.98 4.74 15.34
CA GLY A 124 18.47 6.12 15.17
C GLY A 124 19.14 6.45 13.82
N ASN A 125 18.98 5.58 12.81
CA ASN A 125 19.47 5.78 11.46
C ASN A 125 18.54 6.70 10.66
N LEU A 126 18.92 7.98 10.59
CA LEU A 126 18.18 9.02 9.85
C LEU A 126 17.95 8.66 8.37
N SER A 127 18.87 7.91 7.74
CA SER A 127 18.74 7.45 6.35
C SER A 127 17.59 6.46 6.17
N LEU A 128 17.41 5.51 7.09
CA LEU A 128 16.32 4.54 7.04
C LEU A 128 14.97 5.23 7.28
N LEU A 129 14.92 6.17 8.22
CA LEU A 129 13.71 6.97 8.47
C LEU A 129 13.28 7.75 7.22
N ARG A 130 14.23 8.29 6.45
CA ARG A 130 13.94 8.97 5.18
C ARG A 130 13.33 8.02 4.14
N ILE A 131 13.85 6.81 4.05
CA ILE A 131 13.34 5.78 3.13
C ILE A 131 11.92 5.36 3.52
N PHE A 132 11.66 5.10 4.82
CA PHE A 132 10.31 4.80 5.32
C PHE A 132 9.31 5.94 5.03
N ARG A 133 9.73 7.20 5.14
CA ARG A 133 8.89 8.34 4.76
C ARG A 133 8.46 8.30 3.29
N VAL A 134 9.37 7.92 2.38
CA VAL A 134 9.04 7.77 0.95
C VAL A 134 8.09 6.60 0.74
N PHE A 135 8.32 5.45 1.39
CA PHE A 135 7.43 4.30 1.29
C PHE A 135 5.99 4.58 1.76
N ARG A 136 5.80 5.46 2.74
CA ARG A 136 4.45 5.91 3.13
C ARG A 136 3.70 6.62 2.00
N LEU A 137 4.39 7.39 1.16
CA LEU A 137 3.80 8.04 -0.03
C LEU A 137 3.40 7.01 -1.09
N ILE A 138 4.15 5.92 -1.20
CA ILE A 138 3.90 4.83 -2.14
C ILE A 138 2.51 4.18 -1.91
N ARG A 139 1.95 4.28 -0.70
CA ARG A 139 0.58 3.80 -0.40
C ARG A 139 -0.50 4.50 -1.24
N ILE A 140 -0.26 5.71 -1.75
CA ILE A 140 -1.15 6.41 -2.69
C ILE A 140 -1.35 5.60 -3.99
N VAL A 141 -0.35 4.83 -4.38
CA VAL A 141 -0.42 3.93 -5.55
C VAL A 141 -1.53 2.87 -5.36
N ARG A 142 -1.87 2.52 -4.11
CA ARG A 142 -3.03 1.63 -3.83
C ARG A 142 -4.37 2.27 -4.21
N LEU A 143 -4.50 3.59 -4.19
CA LEU A 143 -5.68 4.26 -4.72
C LEU A 143 -5.71 4.11 -6.25
N VAL A 144 -4.56 4.31 -6.90
CA VAL A 144 -4.42 4.23 -8.36
C VAL A 144 -4.88 2.88 -8.91
N ARG A 145 -4.53 1.76 -8.26
CA ARG A 145 -4.97 0.43 -8.71
C ARG A 145 -6.46 0.14 -8.44
N THR A 146 -7.04 0.76 -7.41
CA THR A 146 -8.40 0.44 -6.91
C THR A 146 -9.46 1.25 -7.66
N VAL A 147 -9.12 2.47 -8.09
CA VAL A 147 -10.00 3.31 -8.91
C VAL A 147 -10.10 2.74 -10.33
N LYS A 148 -11.30 2.29 -10.70
CA LYS A 148 -11.59 1.69 -12.02
C LYS A 148 -11.25 2.62 -13.20
N ALA A 149 -11.42 3.93 -13.04
CA ALA A 149 -11.07 4.91 -14.06
C ALA A 149 -9.56 4.93 -14.36
N LEU A 150 -8.73 4.90 -13.31
CA LEU A 150 -7.27 4.90 -13.43
C LEU A 150 -6.74 3.60 -14.05
N ARG A 151 -7.44 2.47 -13.86
CA ARG A 151 -7.13 1.21 -14.56
C ARG A 151 -7.24 1.36 -16.09
N ARG A 152 -8.30 2.00 -16.59
CA ARG A 152 -8.46 2.25 -18.03
C ARG A 152 -7.37 3.18 -18.55
N LEU A 153 -7.06 4.23 -17.80
CA LEU A 153 -6.00 5.17 -18.14
C LEU A 153 -4.64 4.48 -18.22
N ARG A 154 -4.31 3.60 -17.27
CA ARG A 154 -3.07 2.81 -17.30
C ARG A 154 -2.96 1.95 -18.57
N THR A 155 -4.04 1.27 -18.95
CA THR A 155 -4.03 0.47 -20.18
C THR A 155 -3.84 1.33 -21.42
N MET A 156 -4.51 2.49 -21.49
CA MET A 156 -4.35 3.45 -22.59
C MET A 156 -2.90 3.97 -22.67
N ILE A 157 -2.30 4.34 -21.53
CA ILE A 157 -0.91 4.78 -21.47
C ILE A 157 0.03 3.67 -21.95
N PHE A 158 -0.20 2.42 -21.53
CA PHE A 158 0.62 1.28 -21.97
C PHE A 158 0.53 1.05 -23.48
N SER A 159 -0.66 1.17 -24.06
CA SER A 159 -0.84 1.10 -25.52
C SER A 159 -0.08 2.22 -26.24
N ILE A 160 -0.16 3.45 -25.74
CA ILE A 160 0.54 4.60 -26.31
C ILE A 160 2.07 4.40 -26.23
N LEU A 161 2.58 3.96 -25.07
CA LEU A 161 4.01 3.70 -24.88
C LEU A 161 4.53 2.62 -25.82
N ASN A 162 3.80 1.53 -26.01
CA ASN A 162 4.17 0.50 -26.98
C ASN A 162 4.25 1.06 -28.40
N SER A 163 3.26 1.85 -28.82
CA SER A 163 3.30 2.49 -30.14
C SER A 163 4.49 3.45 -30.30
N PHE A 164 4.88 4.17 -29.25
CA PHE A 164 6.09 4.99 -29.29
C PHE A 164 7.36 4.17 -29.42
N VAL A 165 7.47 3.04 -28.71
CA VAL A 165 8.62 2.13 -28.82
C VAL A 165 8.72 1.54 -30.24
N ASP A 166 7.59 1.14 -30.82
CA ASP A 166 7.54 0.62 -32.18
C ASP A 166 7.96 1.67 -33.21
N LEU A 167 7.54 2.93 -33.02
CA LEU A 167 7.94 4.05 -33.88
C LEU A 167 9.44 4.37 -33.74
N LEU A 168 10.00 4.31 -32.53
CA LEU A 168 11.44 4.46 -32.33
C LEU A 168 12.22 3.36 -33.04
N TRP A 169 11.76 2.11 -32.95
CA TRP A 169 12.35 1.00 -33.70
C TRP A 169 12.30 1.24 -35.22
N ALA A 170 11.17 1.75 -35.74
CA ALA A 170 11.00 2.06 -37.16
C ALA A 170 11.82 3.25 -37.66
N ILE A 171 12.32 4.13 -36.77
CA ILE A 171 13.24 5.22 -37.12
C ILE A 171 14.69 4.72 -37.15
N VAL A 172 15.04 3.77 -36.28
CA VAL A 172 16.40 3.22 -36.17
C VAL A 172 16.71 2.26 -37.33
N VAL A 173 15.70 1.54 -37.82
CA VAL A 173 15.76 0.62 -38.98
C VAL A 173 15.52 1.38 -40.27
#